data_AF-A0A0L0FA05-F1
#
_entry.id   AF-A0A0L0FA05-F1
#
_cell.length_a   1.000
_cell.length_b   1.000
_cell.length_c   1.000
_cell.angle_alpha   90.00
_cell.angle_beta   90.00
_cell.angle_gamma   90.00
#
_symmetry.space_group_name_H-M   'P 1'
#
loop_
_entity.id
_entity.type
_entity.pdbx_description
1 polymer ?
#
loop_
_entity_poly.entity_id
_entity_poly.type
_entity_poly.pdbx_seq_one_letter_code
_entity_poly.pdbx_strand_id
1 'polypeptide(L)'
;FGTTLSYILQSTKDKTSERCIDSFRTKLLDFENVDTAQRLSLAFTFKEIGRHAPTHFQRFAGSYLPLAYLGCHSDGKDEIEAWTTVWDENTPGTRAGLRLYQDELLSIVLDMLASSSWQQKRMAARTAADTLNNIGPSLKEKLAT
;
A
#
# COMPACT_ATOMS: atom_id res chain seq x y z
N PHE A 1 13.13 15.31 -2.23
CA PHE A 1 12.07 15.55 -1.24
C PHE A 1 11.77 14.33 -0.37
N GLY A 2 11.61 13.12 -0.94
CA GLY A 2 11.37 11.88 -0.18
C GLY A 2 12.36 11.66 0.97
N THR A 3 13.66 11.71 0.69
CA THR A 3 14.72 11.52 1.71
C THR A 3 14.62 12.48 2.90
N THR A 4 14.37 13.78 2.65
CA THR A 4 14.19 14.78 3.73
C THR A 4 12.98 14.46 4.58
N LEU A 5 11.87 14.07 3.94
CA LEU A 5 10.66 13.67 4.64
C LEU A 5 10.90 12.43 5.52
N SER A 6 11.66 11.45 5.03
CA SER A 6 12.05 10.27 5.81
C SER A 6 12.76 10.65 7.12
N TYR A 7 13.74 11.56 7.05
CA TYR A 7 14.44 12.03 8.25
C TYR A 7 13.54 12.77 9.23
N ILE A 8 12.59 13.56 8.73
CA ILE A 8 11.60 14.23 9.58
C ILE A 8 10.74 13.17 10.28
N LEU A 9 10.18 12.22 9.52
CA LEU A 9 9.26 11.21 10.03
C LEU A 9 9.87 10.36 11.15
N GLN A 10 11.17 10.05 11.06
CA GLN A 10 11.90 9.29 12.08
C GLN A 10 11.87 9.92 13.49
N SER A 11 11.69 11.24 13.57
CA SER A 11 11.67 11.99 14.84
C SER A 11 10.27 12.54 15.21
N THR A 12 9.26 12.27 14.38
CA THR A 12 7.90 12.78 14.62
C THR A 12 7.09 11.91 15.57
N LYS A 13 6.12 12.54 16.25
CA LYS A 13 5.13 11.84 17.08
C LYS A 13 4.21 11.00 16.20
N ASP A 14 3.76 9.86 16.73
CA ASP A 14 2.92 8.90 16.03
C ASP A 14 1.68 9.53 15.37
N LYS A 15 0.98 10.39 16.10
CA LYS A 15 -0.21 11.10 15.59
C LYS A 15 0.08 11.94 14.34
N THR A 16 1.28 12.49 14.21
CA THR A 16 1.70 13.24 13.02
C THR A 16 2.03 12.29 11.88
N SER A 17 2.69 11.17 12.18
CA SER A 17 2.97 10.09 11.23
C SER A 17 1.70 9.51 10.62
N GLU A 18 0.72 9.17 11.47
CA GLU A 18 -0.60 8.66 11.04
C GLU A 18 -1.29 9.64 10.10
N ARG A 19 -1.37 10.93 10.47
CA ARG A 19 -1.94 11.98 9.61
C ARG A 19 -1.20 12.11 8.28
N CYS A 20 0.12 11.95 8.27
CA CYS A 20 0.91 11.97 7.05
C CYS A 20 0.57 10.79 6.14
N ILE A 21 0.45 9.59 6.72
CA ILE A 21 0.08 8.37 6.00
C ILE A 21 -1.35 8.46 5.45
N ASP A 22 -2.30 8.99 6.23
CA ASP A 22 -3.67 9.23 5.77
C ASP A 22 -3.73 10.21 4.59
N SER A 23 -2.87 11.23 4.59
CA SER A 23 -2.71 12.15 3.46
C SER A 23 -2.18 11.43 2.21
N PHE A 24 -1.22 10.51 2.36
CA PHE A 24 -0.76 9.67 1.25
C PHE A 24 -1.85 8.76 0.72
N ARG A 25 -2.60 8.09 1.61
CA ARG A 25 -3.75 7.25 1.25
C ARG A 25 -4.76 8.06 0.44
N THR A 26 -5.15 9.22 0.96
CA THR A 26 -6.12 10.10 0.30
C THR A 26 -5.66 10.49 -1.10
N LYS A 27 -4.40 10.92 -1.25
CA LYS A 27 -3.83 11.26 -2.56
C LYS A 27 -3.72 10.07 -3.51
N LEU A 28 -3.32 8.90 -3.02
CA LEU A 28 -3.20 7.70 -3.84
C LEU A 28 -4.55 7.26 -4.41
N LEU A 29 -5.61 7.43 -3.62
CA LEU A 29 -6.98 7.04 -3.99
C LEU A 29 -7.73 8.12 -4.77
N ASP A 30 -7.23 9.35 -4.84
CA ASP A 30 -7.87 10.44 -5.57
C ASP A 30 -7.54 10.41 -7.07
N PHE A 31 -8.08 9.42 -7.78
CA PHE A 31 -7.88 9.23 -9.22
C PHE A 31 -8.44 10.37 -10.10
N GLU A 32 -9.29 11.23 -9.55
CA GLU A 32 -9.89 12.35 -10.28
C GLU A 32 -8.96 13.57 -10.30
N ASN A 33 -8.27 13.85 -9.19
CA ASN A 33 -7.43 15.05 -9.05
C ASN A 33 -5.93 14.76 -9.05
N VAL A 34 -5.51 13.50 -8.92
CA VAL A 34 -4.09 13.10 -8.88
C VAL A 34 -3.72 12.36 -10.15
N ASP A 35 -2.75 12.91 -10.87
CA ASP A 35 -2.25 12.29 -12.10
C ASP A 35 -1.27 11.12 -11.84
N THR A 36 -0.92 10.41 -12.90
CA THR A 36 0.01 9.27 -12.88
C THR A 36 1.40 9.64 -12.36
N ALA A 37 1.91 10.84 -12.68
CA ALA A 37 3.24 11.26 -12.25
C ALA A 37 3.26 11.55 -10.74
N GLN A 38 2.19 12.14 -10.21
CA GLN A 38 2.01 12.38 -8.79
C GLN A 38 1.85 11.07 -8.01
N ARG A 39 1.09 10.09 -8.51
CA ARG A 39 1.00 8.75 -7.89
C ARG A 39 2.34 8.01 -7.92
N LEU A 40 3.08 8.08 -9.03
CA LEU A 40 4.43 7.52 -9.12
C LEU A 40 5.38 8.18 -8.10
N SER A 41 5.25 9.49 -7.89
CA SER A 41 6.02 10.22 -6.86
C SER A 41 5.73 9.73 -5.43
N LEU A 42 4.49 9.30 -5.15
CA LEU A 42 4.15 8.67 -3.87
C LEU A 42 4.88 7.33 -3.69
N ALA A 43 4.94 6.50 -4.75
CA ALA A 43 5.69 5.24 -4.71
C ALA A 43 7.19 5.48 -4.39
N PHE A 44 7.81 6.45 -5.06
CA PHE A 44 9.19 6.84 -4.75
C PHE A 44 9.34 7.39 -3.33
N THR A 45 8.36 8.14 -2.84
CA THR A 45 8.38 8.63 -1.45
C THR A 45 8.36 7.47 -0.46
N PHE A 46 7.52 6.45 -0.68
CA PHE A 46 7.47 5.27 0.18
C PHE A 46 8.78 4.50 0.15
N LYS A 47 9.40 4.35 -1.03
CA LYS A 47 10.72 3.74 -1.20
C LYS A 47 11.79 4.47 -0.39
N GLU A 48 11.81 5.79 -0.46
CA GLU A 48 12.76 6.62 0.31
C GLU A 48 12.47 6.56 1.83
N ILE A 49 11.23 6.42 2.27
CA ILE A 49 10.89 6.24 3.69
C ILE A 49 11.35 4.87 4.17
N GLY A 50 11.09 3.79 3.42
CA GLY A 50 11.57 2.45 3.76
C GLY A 50 13.09 2.39 3.86
N ARG A 51 13.80 3.06 2.95
CA ARG A 51 15.27 3.11 2.91
C ARG A 51 15.89 3.97 4.02
N HIS A 52 15.37 5.17 4.25
CA HIS A 52 16.01 6.17 5.12
C HIS A 52 15.40 6.26 6.52
N ALA A 53 14.19 5.72 6.72
CA ALA A 53 13.52 5.65 8.02
C ALA A 53 12.93 4.24 8.27
N PRO A 54 13.74 3.17 8.20
CA PRO A 54 13.25 1.78 8.27
C PRO A 54 12.51 1.48 9.57
N THR A 55 12.99 1.99 10.72
CA THR A 55 12.32 1.80 12.02
C THR A 55 10.92 2.42 12.03
N HIS A 56 10.76 3.61 11.43
CA HIS A 56 9.46 4.26 11.28
C HIS A 56 8.57 3.49 10.33
N PHE A 57 9.10 3.12 9.15
CA PHE A 57 8.34 2.38 8.15
C PHE A 57 7.80 1.06 8.71
N GLN A 58 8.65 0.29 9.42
CA GLN A 58 8.27 -0.97 10.05
C GLN A 58 7.26 -0.77 11.20
N ARG A 59 7.39 0.31 11.98
CA ARG A 59 6.41 0.65 13.03
C ARG A 59 5.01 0.90 12.46
N PHE A 60 4.91 1.50 11.28
CA PHE A 60 3.64 1.79 10.61
C PHE A 60 3.39 0.89 9.40
N ALA A 61 4.00 -0.30 9.37
CA ALA A 61 3.94 -1.20 8.22
C ALA A 61 2.50 -1.59 7.85
N GLY A 62 1.62 -1.76 8.84
CA GLY A 62 0.18 -2.02 8.64
C GLY A 62 -0.57 -0.89 7.94
N SER A 63 -0.01 0.30 7.82
CA SER A 63 -0.58 1.41 7.04
C SER A 63 0.14 1.62 5.71
N TYR A 64 1.46 1.42 5.66
CA TYR A 64 2.25 1.58 4.44
C TYR A 64 2.09 0.42 3.45
N LEU A 65 2.19 -0.82 3.91
CA LEU A 65 2.28 -1.99 3.03
C LEU A 65 0.97 -2.34 2.31
N PRO A 66 -0.22 -2.18 2.92
CA PRO A 66 -1.48 -2.30 2.16
C PRO A 66 -1.55 -1.35 0.97
N LEU A 67 -1.11 -0.09 1.15
CA LEU A 67 -1.09 0.90 0.07
C LEU A 67 -0.08 0.53 -1.01
N ALA A 68 1.09 0.00 -0.62
CA ALA A 68 2.09 -0.46 -1.57
C ALA A 68 1.56 -1.63 -2.42
N TYR A 69 0.96 -2.63 -1.77
CA TYR A 69 0.39 -3.78 -2.47
C TYR A 69 -0.78 -3.41 -3.39
N LEU A 70 -1.61 -2.44 -2.97
CA LEU A 70 -2.65 -1.87 -3.82
C LEU A 70 -2.02 -1.24 -5.08
N GLY A 71 -0.94 -0.47 -4.92
CA GLY A 71 -0.21 0.17 -6.01
C GLY A 71 0.40 -0.82 -7.02
N CYS A 72 0.74 -2.04 -6.60
CA CYS A 72 1.19 -3.12 -7.49
C CYS A 72 0.13 -3.52 -8.54
N HIS A 73 -1.13 -3.12 -8.35
CA HIS A 73 -2.26 -3.42 -9.24
C HIS A 73 -2.76 -2.20 -10.04
N SER A 74 -1.98 -1.12 -10.03
CA SER A 74 -2.22 0.07 -10.85
C SER A 74 -2.16 -0.23 -12.35
N ASP A 75 -2.53 0.73 -13.19
CA ASP A 75 -2.51 0.58 -14.65
C ASP A 75 -1.17 0.99 -15.30
N GLY A 76 -0.30 1.70 -14.58
CA GLY A 76 0.96 2.22 -15.11
C GLY A 76 2.13 1.28 -14.82
N LYS A 77 2.88 0.86 -15.84
CA LYS A 77 4.04 -0.04 -15.69
C LYS A 77 5.06 0.48 -14.67
N ASP A 78 5.40 1.77 -14.75
CA ASP A 78 6.38 2.39 -13.85
C ASP A 78 5.83 2.48 -12.40
N GLU A 79 4.53 2.72 -12.24
CA GLU A 79 3.87 2.69 -10.92
C GLU A 79 3.96 1.27 -10.34
N ILE A 80 3.58 0.25 -11.12
CA ILE A 80 3.64 -1.16 -10.71
C ILE A 80 5.06 -1.54 -10.27
N GLU A 81 6.08 -1.20 -11.05
CA GLU A 81 7.48 -1.52 -10.74
C GLU A 81 7.96 -0.83 -9.45
N ALA A 82 7.63 0.46 -9.29
CA ALA A 82 7.99 1.21 -8.10
C ALA A 82 7.31 0.65 -6.84
N TRP A 83 6.01 0.33 -6.92
CA TRP A 83 5.26 -0.24 -5.81
C TRP A 83 5.69 -1.67 -5.47
N THR A 84 5.96 -2.49 -6.48
CA THR A 84 6.51 -3.85 -6.29
C THR A 84 7.84 -3.79 -5.55
N THR A 85 8.72 -2.84 -5.90
CA THR A 85 9.98 -2.63 -5.17
C THR A 85 9.73 -2.31 -3.70
N VAL A 86 8.81 -1.40 -3.39
CA VAL A 86 8.46 -1.05 -1.99
C VAL A 86 7.96 -2.27 -1.24
N TRP A 87 7.09 -3.08 -1.85
CA TRP A 87 6.55 -4.28 -1.24
C TRP A 87 7.61 -5.36 -1.00
N ASP A 88 8.42 -5.68 -2.00
CA ASP A 88 9.43 -6.74 -1.94
C ASP A 88 10.57 -6.40 -0.97
N GLU A 89 11.00 -5.13 -0.91
CA GLU A 89 12.05 -4.70 0.02
C GLU A 89 11.60 -4.71 1.49
N ASN A 90 10.29 -4.69 1.76
CA ASN A 90 9.74 -4.53 3.11
C ASN A 90 8.88 -5.71 3.56
N THR A 91 8.76 -6.77 2.76
CA THR A 91 8.08 -8.01 3.14
C THR A 91 8.98 -9.22 2.88
N PRO A 92 8.85 -10.30 3.68
CA PRO A 92 9.59 -11.53 3.43
C PRO A 92 9.07 -12.34 2.22
N GLY A 93 8.10 -11.79 1.46
CA GLY A 93 7.46 -12.41 0.31
C GLY A 93 5.94 -12.24 0.34
N THR A 94 5.31 -12.32 -0.84
CA THR A 94 3.89 -11.96 -1.04
C THR A 94 2.93 -12.67 -0.09
N ARG A 95 2.98 -14.01 0.00
CA ARG A 95 2.07 -14.77 0.86
C ARG A 95 2.23 -14.45 2.35
N ALA A 96 3.46 -14.26 2.81
CA ALA A 96 3.73 -13.94 4.21
C ALA A 96 3.32 -12.49 4.53
N GLY A 97 3.64 -11.54 3.64
CA GLY A 97 3.19 -10.15 3.76
C GLY A 97 1.67 -10.02 3.78
N LEU A 98 0.96 -10.71 2.86
CA LEU A 98 -0.50 -10.69 2.83
C LEU A 98 -1.11 -11.27 4.10
N ARG A 99 -0.56 -12.34 4.67
CA ARG A 99 -1.06 -12.87 5.94
C ARG A 99 -0.96 -11.87 7.10
N LEU A 100 0.01 -10.96 7.06
CA LEU A 100 0.21 -9.93 8.08
C LEU A 100 -0.71 -8.73 7.89
N TYR A 101 -0.98 -8.33 6.65
CA TYR A 101 -1.62 -7.04 6.33
C TYR A 101 -2.95 -7.16 5.55
N GLN A 102 -3.51 -8.37 5.47
CA GLN A 102 -4.75 -8.64 4.72
C GLN A 102 -5.95 -7.86 5.28
N ASP A 103 -6.06 -7.66 6.59
CA ASP A 103 -7.23 -7.05 7.19
C ASP A 103 -7.30 -5.56 6.83
N GLU A 104 -6.16 -4.87 6.92
CA GLU A 104 -6.02 -3.47 6.49
C GLU A 104 -6.17 -3.32 4.98
N LEU A 105 -5.61 -4.25 4.20
CA LEU A 105 -5.74 -4.26 2.74
C LEU A 105 -7.19 -4.45 2.30
N LEU A 106 -7.91 -5.42 2.87
CA LEU A 106 -9.30 -5.70 2.53
C LEU A 106 -10.21 -4.53 2.92
N SER A 107 -9.94 -3.86 4.03
CA SER A 107 -10.64 -2.62 4.41
C SER A 107 -10.53 -1.56 3.31
N ILE A 108 -9.32 -1.29 2.80
CA ILE A 108 -9.10 -0.33 1.71
C ILE A 108 -9.80 -0.77 0.42
N VAL A 109 -9.71 -2.06 0.08
CA VAL A 109 -10.33 -2.62 -1.13
C VAL A 109 -11.85 -2.49 -1.08
N LEU A 110 -12.49 -2.76 0.07
CA LEU A 110 -13.94 -2.63 0.24
C LEU A 110 -14.38 -1.17 0.08
N ASP A 111 -13.65 -0.21 0.66
CA ASP A 111 -13.91 1.22 0.48
C ASP A 111 -13.84 1.62 -1.00
N MET A 112 -12.82 1.14 -1.71
CA MET A 112 -12.63 1.43 -3.14
C MET A 112 -13.69 0.79 -4.04
N LEU A 113 -14.18 -0.40 -3.70
CA LEU A 113 -15.27 -1.05 -4.43
C LEU A 113 -16.59 -0.26 -4.30
N ALA A 114 -16.80 0.42 -3.18
CA ALA A 114 -17.95 1.28 -2.94
C ALA A 114 -17.86 2.66 -3.60
N SER A 115 -16.68 3.05 -4.10
CA SER A 115 -16.42 4.36 -4.74
C SER A 115 -17.29 4.63 -5.97
N SER A 116 -17.40 5.89 -6.41
CA SER A 116 -17.96 6.24 -7.72
C SER A 116 -16.96 6.02 -8.87
N SER A 117 -15.66 5.99 -8.59
CA SER A 117 -14.60 5.88 -9.59
C SER A 117 -14.44 4.46 -10.14
N TRP A 118 -14.62 4.29 -11.45
CA TRP A 118 -14.40 3.00 -12.11
C TRP A 118 -12.95 2.52 -12.04
N GLN A 119 -12.00 3.46 -12.06
CA GLN A 119 -10.57 3.13 -11.96
C GLN A 119 -10.25 2.55 -10.58
N GLN A 120 -10.79 3.14 -9.50
CA GLN A 120 -10.66 2.59 -8.15
C GLN A 120 -11.28 1.19 -8.05
N LYS A 121 -12.50 0.99 -8.56
CA LYS A 121 -13.16 -0.33 -8.55
C LYS A 121 -12.35 -1.40 -9.26
N ARG A 122 -11.79 -1.07 -10.43
CA ARG A 122 -10.93 -1.98 -11.21
C ARG A 122 -9.68 -2.38 -10.45
N MET A 123 -8.96 -1.40 -9.90
CA MET A 123 -7.74 -1.66 -9.13
C MET A 123 -8.07 -2.52 -7.90
N ALA A 124 -9.12 -2.16 -7.16
CA ALA A 124 -9.59 -2.92 -6.00
C ALA A 124 -9.97 -4.35 -6.35
N ALA A 125 -10.70 -4.58 -7.45
CA ALA A 125 -11.06 -5.92 -7.90
C ALA A 125 -9.84 -6.77 -8.27
N ARG A 126 -8.83 -6.19 -8.93
CA ARG A 126 -7.57 -6.88 -9.25
C ARG A 126 -6.81 -7.24 -7.98
N THR A 127 -6.65 -6.30 -7.06
CA THR A 127 -5.99 -6.53 -5.77
C THR A 127 -6.71 -7.60 -4.95
N ALA A 128 -8.05 -7.57 -4.90
CA ALA A 128 -8.84 -8.57 -4.21
C ALA A 128 -8.65 -9.98 -4.80
N ALA A 129 -8.68 -10.09 -6.14
CA ALA A 129 -8.48 -11.35 -6.84
C ALA A 129 -7.07 -11.92 -6.59
N ASP A 130 -6.02 -11.08 -6.70
CA ASP A 130 -4.65 -11.52 -6.45
C ASP A 130 -4.44 -11.92 -4.98
N THR A 131 -4.98 -11.14 -4.05
CA THR A 131 -4.97 -11.47 -2.61
C THR A 131 -5.59 -12.84 -2.39
N LEU A 132 -6.81 -13.06 -2.88
CA LEU A 132 -7.52 -14.34 -2.71
C LEU A 132 -6.78 -15.51 -3.35
N ASN A 133 -6.12 -15.32 -4.49
CA ASN A 133 -5.32 -16.37 -5.12
C ASN A 133 -4.10 -16.75 -4.26
N ASN A 134 -3.49 -15.78 -3.57
CA ASN A 134 -2.31 -16.02 -2.75
C ASN A 134 -2.64 -16.63 -1.37
N ILE A 135 -3.71 -16.17 -0.71
CA ILE A 135 -4.04 -16.59 0.67
C ILE A 135 -5.27 -17.51 0.78
N GLY A 136 -6.10 -17.56 -0.25
CA GLY A 136 -7.33 -18.36 -0.29
C GLY A 136 -7.16 -19.84 0.04
N PRO A 137 -6.10 -20.55 -0.43
CA PRO A 137 -5.85 -21.93 -0.04
C PRO A 137 -5.75 -22.11 1.48
N SER A 138 -5.07 -21.19 2.18
CA SER A 138 -4.94 -21.26 3.65
C SER A 138 -6.20 -20.84 4.42
N LEU A 139 -7.11 -20.08 3.80
CA LEU A 139 -8.41 -19.76 4.40
C LEU A 139 -9.34 -20.98 4.35
N LYS A 140 -9.30 -21.74 3.27
CA LYS A 140 -10.07 -23.00 3.16
C LYS A 140 -9.66 -24.02 4.22
N GLU A 141 -8.37 -24.13 4.51
CA GLU A 141 -7.86 -25.00 5.57
C GLU A 141 -8.37 -24.58 6.97
N LYS A 142 -8.34 -23.28 7.28
CA LYS A 142 -8.83 -22.75 8.57
C LYS A 142 -10.34 -22.92 8.78
N LEU A 143 -11.14 -22.90 7.71
CA LEU A 143 -12.59 -23.06 7.77
C LEU A 143 -13.03 -24.54 7.83
N ALA A 144 -12.13 -25.47 7.51
CA ALA A 144 -12.39 -26.91 7.55
C ALA A 144 -12.04 -27.56 8.91
N THR A 145 -11.61 -26.76 9.89
CA THR A 145 -11.24 -27.20 11.25
C THR A 145 -12.19 -26.57 12.26
#